data_AF-A0A9C8UL82-F1
#
_entry.id   AF-A0A9C8UL82-F1
#
_cell.length_a   1.000
_cell.length_b   1.000
_cell.length_c   1.000
_cell.angle_alpha   90.00
_cell.angle_beta   90.00
_cell.angle_gamma   90.00
#
_symmetry.space_group_name_H-M   'P 1'
#
loop_
_entity.id
_entity.type
_entity.pdbx_description
1 polymer ?
#
loop_
_entity_poly.entity_id
_entity_poly.type
_entity_poly.pdbx_seq_one_letter_code
_entity_poly.pdbx_strand_id
1 'polypeptide(L)' 'MSYKTILTELEAYCGKTGLKPSTVCVRALNDSRYVTRHLRRIAALDKDAQKIRNYMAAHPAPEAQEDAA' A
#
# COMPACT_ATOMS: atom_id res chain seq x y z
N MET A 1 1.09 12.71 -2.37
CA MET A 1 2.12 11.73 -2.78
C MET A 1 1.47 10.37 -2.90
N SER A 2 1.01 9.99 -4.10
CA SER A 2 0.41 8.66 -4.31
C SER A 2 1.55 7.66 -4.45
N TYR A 3 1.86 6.92 -3.39
CA TYR A 3 2.82 5.82 -3.47
C TYR A 3 2.27 4.77 -4.43
N LYS A 4 2.76 4.77 -5.67
CA LYS A 4 2.49 3.67 -6.61
C LYS A 4 3.10 2.42 -6.00
N THR A 5 2.26 1.42 -5.72
CA THR A 5 2.74 0.14 -5.22
C THR A 5 3.32 -0.67 -6.37
N ILE A 6 4.27 -1.56 -6.06
CA ILE A 6 4.81 -2.51 -7.05
C ILE A 6 3.70 -3.37 -7.69
N LEU A 7 2.57 -3.57 -6.99
CA LEU A 7 1.41 -4.27 -7.53
C LEU A 7 0.74 -3.50 -8.68
N THR A 8 0.68 -2.17 -8.59
CA THR A 8 0.14 -1.32 -9.66
C THR A 8 1.02 -1.36 -10.91
N GLU A 9 2.34 -1.35 -10.74
CA GLU A 9 3.29 -1.52 -11.85
C GLU A 9 3.20 -2.92 -12.46
N LEU A 10 3.08 -3.93 -11.61
CA LEU A 10 2.90 -5.32 -12.02
C LEU A 10 1.62 -5.51 -12.82
N GLU A 11 0.49 -4.95 -12.38
CA GLU A 11 -0.76 -4.97 -13.13
C GLU A 11 -0.65 -4.26 -14.47
N ALA A 12 -0.03 -3.08 -14.52
CA ALA A 12 0.19 -2.36 -15.77
C ALA A 12 1.06 -3.17 -16.75
N TYR A 13 2.09 -3.85 -16.26
CA TYR A 13 2.93 -4.74 -17.06
C TYR A 13 2.14 -5.97 -17.53
N CYS A 14 1.37 -6.60 -16.65
CA CYS A 14 0.52 -7.75 -16.97
C CYS A 14 -0.56 -7.39 -18.00
N GLY A 15 -1.15 -6.19 -17.92
CA GLY A 15 -2.11 -5.67 -18.89
C GLY A 15 -1.51 -5.47 -20.28
N LYS A 16 -0.23 -5.08 -20.37
CA LYS A 16 0.49 -4.92 -21.65
C LYS A 16 0.95 -6.25 -22.25
N THR A 17 1.33 -7.20 -21.42
CA THR A 17 1.94 -8.48 -21.84
C THR A 17 0.94 -9.64 -21.91
N GLY A 18 -0.24 -9.49 -21.33
CA GLY A 18 -1.22 -10.56 -21.18
C GLY A 18 -0.82 -11.65 -20.18
N LEU A 19 0.30 -11.46 -19.45
CA LEU A 19 0.77 -12.42 -18.46
C LEU A 19 0.00 -12.27 -17.15
N LYS A 20 -0.13 -13.37 -16.41
CA LYS A 20 -0.69 -13.32 -15.06
C LYS A 20 0.36 -12.78 -14.08
N PRO A 21 -0.03 -11.95 -13.09
CA PRO A 21 0.87 -11.44 -12.05
C PRO A 21 1.62 -12.57 -11.32
N SER A 22 0.95 -13.68 -11.03
CA SER A 22 1.56 -14.87 -10.42
C SER A 22 2.66 -15.48 -11.28
N THR A 23 2.49 -15.49 -12.61
CA THR A 23 3.50 -15.98 -13.56
C THR A 23 4.75 -15.09 -13.53
N VAL A 24 4.56 -13.77 -13.49
CA VAL A 24 5.69 -12.83 -13.39
C VAL A 24 6.42 -12.99 -12.06
N CYS A 25 5.70 -13.11 -10.95
CA CYS A 25 6.32 -13.33 -9.64
C CYS A 25 7.06 -14.67 -9.54
N VAL A 26 6.53 -15.76 -10.13
CA VAL A 26 7.27 -17.03 -10.20
C VAL A 26 8.54 -16.88 -11.04
N ARG A 27 8.48 -16.21 -12.19
CA ARG A 27 9.65 -16.05 -13.06
C ARG A 27 10.72 -15.14 -12.45
N ALA A 28 10.32 -14.07 -11.76
CA ALA A 28 11.24 -13.09 -11.21
C ALA A 28 11.76 -13.46 -9.81
N LEU A 29 10.92 -14.08 -8.96
CA LEU A 29 11.19 -14.30 -7.54
C LEU A 29 11.10 -15.77 -7.12
N ASN A 30 10.68 -16.67 -8.02
CA ASN A 30 10.32 -18.05 -7.68
C ASN A 30 9.26 -18.18 -6.57
N ASP A 31 8.40 -17.15 -6.42
CA ASP A 31 7.36 -17.08 -5.39
C ASP A 31 6.00 -16.74 -6.03
N SER A 32 5.13 -17.74 -6.16
CA SER A 32 3.77 -17.58 -6.68
C SER A 32 2.82 -16.87 -5.73
N ARG A 33 3.16 -16.78 -4.44
CA ARG A 33 2.32 -16.24 -3.37
C ARG A 33 2.70 -14.81 -2.99
N TYR A 34 3.72 -14.25 -3.64
CA TYR A 34 4.18 -12.88 -3.39
C TYR A 34 3.03 -11.87 -3.42
N VAL A 35 2.20 -11.90 -4.47
CA VAL A 35 1.05 -10.99 -4.64
C VAL A 35 0.07 -11.10 -3.48
N THR A 36 -0.36 -12.33 -3.14
CA THR A 36 -1.29 -12.57 -2.04
C THR A 36 -0.72 -12.11 -0.69
N ARG A 37 0.57 -12.36 -0.44
CA ARG A 37 1.26 -11.90 0.79
C ARG A 37 1.31 -10.37 0.86
N HIS A 38 1.61 -9.72 -0.26
CA HIS A 38 1.65 -8.25 -0.32
C HIS A 38 0.27 -7.63 -0.12
N LEU A 39 -0.77 -8.18 -0.75
CA LEU A 39 -2.16 -7.74 -0.55
C LEU A 39 -2.60 -7.83 0.92
N ARG A 40 -2.27 -8.94 1.59
CA ARG A 40 -2.54 -9.09 3.04
C ARG A 40 -1.81 -8.05 3.88
N ARG A 41 -0.57 -7.72 3.52
CA ARG A 41 0.22 -6.70 4.22
C ARG A 41 -0.37 -5.31 4.02
N ILE A 42 -0.81 -4.98 2.81
CA ILE A 42 -1.49 -3.71 2.52
C ILE A 42 -2.77 -3.60 3.34
N ALA A 43 -3.61 -4.64 3.36
CA ALA A 43 -4.83 -4.64 4.16
C ALA A 43 -4.57 -4.46 5.67
N ALA A 44 -3.48 -5.04 6.19
CA ALA A 44 -3.07 -4.83 7.58
C ALA A 44 -2.63 -3.38 7.83
N LEU A 45 -1.82 -2.80 6.93
CA LEU A 45 -1.40 -1.40 7.00
C LEU A 45 -2.59 -0.45 6.90
N ASP A 46 -3.58 -0.74 6.05
CA ASP A 46 -4.80 0.06 5.93
C ASP A 46 -5.62 0.02 7.22
N LYS A 47 -5.71 -1.15 7.87
CA LYS A 47 -6.36 -1.29 9.17
C LYS A 47 -5.66 -0.47 10.24
N ASP A 48 -4.33 -0.48 10.27
CA ASP A 48 -3.55 0.30 11.22
C ASP A 48 -3.64 1.80 10.92
N ALA A 49 -3.58 2.19 9.65
CA ALA A 49 -3.81 3.57 9.23
C ALA A 49 -5.19 4.06 9.65
N GLN A 50 -6.23 3.23 9.55
CA GLN A 50 -7.57 3.59 10.01
C GLN A 50 -7.62 3.81 11.52
N LYS A 51 -6.93 2.98 12.32
CA LYS A 51 -6.83 3.19 13.77
C LYS A 51 -6.12 4.51 14.08
N ILE A 52 -5.04 4.83 13.36
CA ILE A 52 -4.31 6.09 13.53
C ILE A 52 -5.22 7.27 13.17
N ARG A 53 -5.95 7.21 12.04
CA ARG A 53 -6.93 8.25 11.66
C ARG A 53 -8.01 8.41 12.73
N ASN A 54 -8.55 7.32 13.26
CA ASN A 54 -9.54 7.38 14.33
C ASN A 54 -8.96 8.01 15.60
N TYR A 55 -7.71 7.68 15.94
CA TYR A 55 -7.01 8.29 17.07
C TYR A 55 -6.80 9.80 16.87
N MET A 56 -6.34 10.22 15.68
CA MET A 56 -6.16 11.63 15.32
C MET A 56 -7.50 12.39 15.29
N ALA A 57 -8.59 11.75 14.87
CA ALA A 57 -9.92 12.35 14.90
C ALA A 57 -10.45 12.50 16.33
N ALA A 58 -10.15 11.54 17.22
CA ALA A 58 -10.53 11.58 18.63
C ALA A 58 -9.65 12.53 19.46
N HIS A 59 -8.41 12.76 19.03
CA HIS A 59 -7.46 13.69 19.64
C HIS A 59 -7.04 14.70 18.57
N PRO A 60 -7.94 15.62 18.18
CA PRO A 60 -7.57 16.67 17.26
C PRO A 60 -6.35 17.37 17.84
N ALA A 61 -5.31 17.52 17.02
CA ALA A 61 -4.16 18.30 17.43
C ALA A 61 -4.69 19.67 17.88
N PRO A 62 -4.27 20.17 19.07
CA PRO A 62 -4.55 21.56 19.40
C PRO A 62 -4.08 22.37 18.20
N GLU A 63 -4.93 23.29 17.72
CA GLU A 63 -4.58 24.20 16.64
C GLU A 63 -3.14 24.63 16.88
N ALA A 64 -2.29 24.44 15.87
CA ALA A 64 -0.91 24.88 15.92
C ALA A 64 -0.99 26.29 16.48
N GLN A 65 -0.51 26.45 17.72
CA GLN A 65 -0.45 27.75 18.32
C GLN A 65 0.51 28.49 17.40
N GLU A 66 -0.07 29.35 16.56
CA GLU A 66 0.63 30.42 15.89
C GLU A 66 1.29 31.21 17.01
N ASP A 67 2.53 30.87 17.30
CA ASP A 67 3.46 31.66 18.10
C ASP A 67 4.86 31.15 17.77
N ALA A 68 5.86 31.95 17.44
CA ALA A 68 5.97 33.34 17.06
C ALA A 68 7.49 33.56 16.89
N ALA A 69 7.86 34.49 16.00
CA ALA A 69 9.13 35.22 15.94
C ALA A 69 10.39 34.48 15.46
#